data_AF-A0A6N7GC34-F1
#
_entry.id   AF-A0A6N7GC34-F1
#
_cell.length_a   1.000
_cell.length_b   1.000
_cell.length_c   1.000
_cell.angle_alpha   90.00
_cell.angle_beta   90.00
_cell.angle_gamma   90.00
#
_symmetry.space_group_name_H-M   'P 1'
#
loop_
_entity.id
_entity.type
_entity.pdbx_description
1 polymer ?
#
loop_
_entity_poly.entity_id
_entity_poly.type
_entity_poly.pdbx_seq_one_letter_code
_entity_poly.pdbx_strand_id
1 'polypeptide(L)'
;MRTDRLMLGLAVAANGILSGATLDQAIKQLPARDELGAEAFSAYSQASDLSQGVPWYASIGIGTGVLTVLTVVAGIRAHRPVRVRRSLWVALVGTIGHLAVTAIAAPVNFSQRDAATVTELVDIQDTFAQLNVARTGLVVIVLLALLVAVLEQLCEPASEVRSADAAAR
;
A
#
# COMPACT_ATOMS: atom_id res chain seq x y z
N MET A 1 -23.44 -2.99 -7.77
CA MET A 1 -23.49 -3.98 -6.66
C MET A 1 -22.52 -5.14 -6.84
N ARG A 2 -22.41 -5.78 -8.02
CA ARG A 2 -21.43 -6.88 -8.23
C ARG A 2 -20.03 -6.35 -8.57
N THR A 3 -19.92 -5.36 -9.46
CA THR A 3 -18.64 -4.82 -9.94
C THR A 3 -17.84 -4.11 -8.85
N ASP A 4 -18.49 -3.31 -8.01
CA ASP A 4 -17.85 -2.57 -6.92
C ASP A 4 -17.35 -3.49 -5.79
N ARG A 5 -18.06 -4.59 -5.51
CA ARG A 5 -17.58 -5.64 -4.60
C ARG A 5 -16.36 -6.37 -5.17
N LEU A 6 -16.37 -6.68 -6.46
CA LEU A 6 -15.23 -7.27 -7.15
C LEU A 6 -14.02 -6.33 -7.12
N MET A 7 -14.21 -5.04 -7.41
CA MET A 7 -13.15 -4.04 -7.33
C MET A 7 -12.55 -3.95 -5.91
N LEU A 8 -13.40 -3.96 -4.88
CA LEU A 8 -12.93 -3.97 -3.50
C LEU A 8 -12.12 -5.23 -3.16
N GLY A 9 -12.56 -6.41 -3.59
CA GLY A 9 -11.81 -7.65 -3.43
C GLY A 9 -10.46 -7.62 -4.14
N LEU A 10 -10.41 -7.11 -5.38
CA LEU A 10 -9.17 -6.93 -6.13
C LEU A 10 -8.24 -5.91 -5.47
N ALA A 11 -8.79 -4.80 -4.95
CA ALA A 11 -8.02 -3.80 -4.23
C ALA A 11 -7.41 -4.37 -2.95
N VAL A 12 -8.14 -5.21 -2.20
CA VAL A 12 -7.60 -5.92 -1.04
C VAL A 12 -6.46 -6.85 -1.45
N ALA A 13 -6.64 -7.66 -2.50
CA ALA A 13 -5.60 -8.58 -2.97
C ALA A 13 -4.32 -7.82 -3.42
N ALA A 14 -4.48 -6.76 -4.20
CA ALA A 14 -3.36 -5.94 -4.67
C ALA A 14 -2.62 -5.25 -3.51
N ASN A 15 -3.37 -4.67 -2.55
CA ASN A 15 -2.76 -4.06 -1.36
C ASN A 15 -2.12 -5.12 -0.43
N GLY A 16 -2.64 -6.34 -0.41
CA GLY A 16 -2.00 -7.47 0.29
C GLY A 16 -0.63 -7.80 -0.28
N ILE A 17 -0.52 -7.89 -1.62
CA ILE A 17 0.75 -8.11 -2.32
C ILE A 17 1.72 -6.94 -2.05
N LEU A 18 1.26 -5.70 -2.23
CA LEU A 18 2.06 -4.50 -1.98
C LEU A 18 2.54 -4.42 -0.52
N SER A 19 1.67 -4.75 0.44
CA SER A 19 2.04 -4.81 1.86
C SER A 19 3.06 -5.89 2.14
N GLY A 20 2.92 -7.07 1.54
CA GLY A 20 3.90 -8.14 1.67
C GLY A 20 5.29 -7.72 1.19
N ALA A 21 5.37 -7.12 0.00
CA ALA A 21 6.62 -6.62 -0.56
C ALA A 21 7.25 -5.53 0.32
N THR A 22 6.45 -4.57 0.81
CA THR A 22 6.95 -3.47 1.65
C THR A 22 7.41 -3.99 3.02
N LEU A 23 6.70 -4.97 3.60
CA LEU A 23 7.07 -5.61 4.86
C LEU A 23 8.33 -6.49 4.73
N ASP A 24 8.50 -7.22 3.63
CA ASP A 24 9.74 -7.98 3.38
C ASP A 24 10.95 -7.05 3.40
N GLN A 25 10.82 -5.89 2.73
CA GLN A 25 11.85 -4.88 2.73
C GLN A 25 12.12 -4.30 4.13
N ALA A 26 11.08 -4.00 4.91
CA ALA A 26 11.20 -3.42 6.24
C ALA A 26 11.75 -4.40 7.30
N ILE A 27 11.37 -5.67 7.23
CA ILE A 27 11.67 -6.67 8.26
C ILE A 27 12.95 -7.43 7.95
N LYS A 28 13.25 -7.69 6.67
CA LYS A 28 14.40 -8.52 6.28
C LYS A 28 15.49 -7.72 5.60
N GLN A 29 15.16 -7.01 4.53
CA GLN A 29 16.19 -6.42 3.67
C GLN A 29 16.91 -5.26 4.35
N LEU A 30 16.18 -4.30 4.91
CA LEU A 30 16.79 -3.14 5.57
C LEU A 30 17.63 -3.54 6.78
N PRO A 31 17.18 -4.41 7.71
CA PRO A 31 18.04 -4.85 8.82
C PRO A 31 19.31 -5.59 8.35
N ALA A 32 19.28 -6.31 7.23
CA ALA A 32 20.46 -7.02 6.72
C ALA A 32 21.62 -6.07 6.32
N ARG A 33 21.36 -4.77 6.12
CA ARG A 33 22.41 -3.79 5.83
C ARG A 33 23.43 -3.67 6.96
N ASP A 34 23.01 -3.88 8.20
CA ASP A 34 23.86 -3.75 9.39
C ASP A 34 24.87 -4.90 9.46
N GLU A 35 24.53 -6.05 8.87
CA GLU A 35 25.43 -7.21 8.75
C GLU A 35 26.30 -7.16 7.49
N LEU A 36 25.75 -6.69 6.37
CA LEU A 36 26.45 -6.63 5.07
C LEU A 36 27.43 -5.45 4.97
N GLY A 37 27.13 -4.34 5.63
CA GLY A 37 27.80 -3.06 5.43
C GLY A 37 27.28 -2.30 4.21
N ALA A 38 27.50 -0.99 4.20
CA ALA A 38 26.86 -0.07 3.26
C ALA A 38 27.17 -0.35 1.78
N GLU A 39 28.42 -0.68 1.44
CA GLU A 39 28.82 -0.96 0.05
C GLU A 39 28.20 -2.26 -0.48
N ALA A 40 28.29 -3.35 0.30
CA ALA A 40 27.73 -4.63 -0.10
C ALA A 40 26.20 -4.60 -0.17
N PHE A 41 25.56 -3.90 0.76
CA PHE A 41 24.12 -3.66 0.71
C PHE A 41 23.71 -2.81 -0.50
N SER A 42 24.48 -1.78 -0.86
CA SER A 42 24.24 -0.99 -2.08
C SER A 42 24.35 -1.84 -3.34
N ALA A 43 25.37 -2.69 -3.43
CA ALA A 43 25.52 -3.63 -4.55
C ALA A 43 24.34 -4.61 -4.63
N TYR A 44 23.89 -5.14 -3.49
CA TYR A 44 22.69 -5.99 -3.40
C TYR A 44 21.44 -5.23 -3.87
N SER A 45 21.14 -4.05 -3.31
CA SER A 45 19.95 -3.26 -3.66
C SER A 45 19.95 -2.83 -5.13
N GLN A 46 21.11 -2.47 -5.68
CA GLN A 46 21.26 -2.16 -7.09
C GLN A 46 20.95 -3.37 -7.98
N ALA A 47 21.43 -4.56 -7.60
CA ALA A 47 21.19 -5.78 -8.33
C ALA A 47 19.73 -6.27 -8.21
N SER A 48 19.12 -6.18 -7.02
CA SER A 48 17.76 -6.67 -6.75
C SER A 48 16.68 -5.69 -7.19
N ASP A 49 16.74 -4.45 -6.70
CA ASP A 49 15.64 -3.50 -6.78
C ASP A 49 15.78 -2.56 -7.96
N LEU A 50 17.02 -2.18 -8.31
CA LEU A 50 17.28 -1.14 -9.29
C LEU A 50 17.49 -1.68 -10.72
N SER A 51 17.61 -3.00 -10.89
CA SER A 51 17.68 -3.66 -12.19
C SER A 51 16.27 -4.05 -12.69
N GLN A 52 15.93 -5.33 -12.67
CA GLN A 52 14.64 -5.88 -13.08
C GLN A 52 13.52 -5.61 -12.05
N GLY A 53 13.86 -5.16 -10.84
CA GLY A 53 12.90 -4.80 -9.81
C GLY A 53 12.07 -3.55 -10.14
N VAL A 54 12.61 -2.61 -10.92
CA VAL A 54 11.93 -1.32 -11.20
C VAL A 54 10.59 -1.51 -11.92
N PRO A 55 10.48 -2.27 -13.04
CA PRO A 55 9.18 -2.53 -13.66
C PRO A 55 8.19 -3.23 -12.73
N TRP A 56 8.66 -4.15 -11.89
CA TRP A 56 7.84 -4.90 -10.94
C TRP A 56 7.24 -3.97 -9.88
N TYR A 57 8.08 -3.19 -9.20
CA TYR A 57 7.64 -2.27 -8.15
C TYR A 57 6.82 -1.11 -8.70
N ALA A 58 7.14 -0.60 -9.89
CA ALA A 58 6.33 0.43 -10.55
C ALA A 58 4.93 -0.09 -10.88
N SER A 59 4.84 -1.32 -11.43
CA SER A 59 3.56 -1.95 -11.77
C SER A 59 2.70 -2.19 -10.52
N ILE A 60 3.29 -2.73 -9.46
CA ILE A 60 2.56 -3.01 -8.22
C ILE A 60 2.19 -1.70 -7.51
N GLY A 61 3.13 -0.78 -7.33
CA GLY A 61 2.89 0.47 -6.59
C GLY A 61 1.86 1.36 -7.28
N ILE A 62 2.08 1.70 -8.55
CA ILE A 62 1.18 2.57 -9.31
C ILE A 62 -0.14 1.86 -9.60
N GLY A 63 -0.07 0.60 -10.05
CA GLY A 63 -1.27 -0.18 -10.36
C GLY A 63 -2.20 -0.36 -9.16
N THR A 64 -1.64 -0.70 -7.99
CA THR A 64 -2.41 -0.81 -6.75
C THR A 64 -2.98 0.53 -6.31
N GLY A 65 -2.22 1.62 -6.45
CA GLY A 65 -2.70 2.97 -6.15
C GLY A 65 -3.90 3.36 -7.02
N VAL A 66 -3.78 3.18 -8.35
CA VAL A 66 -4.87 3.47 -9.30
C VAL A 66 -6.10 2.61 -9.00
N LEU A 67 -5.92 1.30 -8.80
CA LEU A 67 -7.02 0.39 -8.48
C LEU A 67 -7.74 0.81 -7.18
N THR A 68 -6.99 1.22 -6.16
CA THR A 68 -7.55 1.67 -4.88
C THR A 68 -8.37 2.94 -5.07
N VAL A 69 -7.85 3.94 -5.79
CA VAL A 69 -8.58 5.18 -6.10
C VAL A 69 -9.87 4.88 -6.87
N LEU A 70 -9.80 4.05 -7.92
CA LEU A 70 -10.98 3.67 -8.70
C LEU A 70 -12.03 2.94 -7.85
N THR A 71 -11.59 2.08 -6.94
CA THR A 71 -12.45 1.37 -5.99
C THR A 71 -13.17 2.34 -5.04
N VAL A 72 -12.45 3.32 -4.49
CA VAL A 72 -13.03 4.34 -3.61
C VAL A 72 -14.06 5.17 -4.38
N VAL A 73 -13.72 5.64 -5.58
CA VAL A 73 -14.61 6.42 -6.43
C VAL A 73 -15.88 5.65 -6.79
N ALA A 74 -15.75 4.36 -7.14
CA ALA A 74 -16.89 3.49 -7.41
C ALA A 74 -17.76 3.30 -6.17
N GLY A 75 -17.16 3.08 -5.00
CA GLY A 75 -17.88 2.92 -3.73
C GLY A 75 -18.63 4.18 -3.29
N ILE A 76 -18.07 5.38 -3.52
CA ILE A 76 -18.74 6.65 -3.23
C ILE A 76 -19.94 6.85 -4.16
N ARG A 77 -19.77 6.58 -5.48
CA ARG A 77 -20.86 6.69 -6.47
C ARG A 77 -21.98 5.69 -6.24
N ALA A 78 -21.68 4.53 -5.68
CA ALA A 78 -22.68 3.52 -5.32
C ALA A 78 -23.47 3.85 -4.05
N HIS A 79 -23.36 5.08 -3.50
CA HIS A 79 -24.04 5.53 -2.29
C HIS A 79 -23.90 4.57 -1.10
N ARG A 80 -22.71 4.01 -0.93
CA ARG A 80 -22.45 3.04 0.13
C ARG A 80 -22.75 3.62 1.53
N PRO A 81 -23.11 2.76 2.49
CA PRO A 81 -23.32 3.15 3.87
C PRO A 81 -22.19 4.02 4.43
N VAL A 82 -22.51 4.93 5.35
CA VAL A 82 -21.55 5.88 5.93
C VAL A 82 -20.30 5.17 6.48
N ARG A 83 -20.49 4.01 7.10
CA ARG A 83 -19.44 3.13 7.63
C ARG A 83 -18.41 2.74 6.57
N VAL A 84 -18.88 2.07 5.51
CA VAL A 84 -18.05 1.67 4.36
C VAL A 84 -17.35 2.88 3.73
N ARG A 85 -18.06 4.02 3.56
CA ARG A 85 -17.47 5.24 2.99
C ARG A 85 -16.33 5.82 3.84
N ARG A 86 -16.42 5.77 5.17
CA ARG A 86 -15.33 6.23 6.06
C ARG A 86 -14.07 5.39 5.82
N SER A 87 -14.22 4.07 5.79
CA SER A 87 -13.13 3.12 5.51
C SER A 87 -12.50 3.39 4.13
N LEU A 88 -13.31 3.66 3.10
CA LEU A 88 -12.83 4.04 1.77
C LEU A 88 -12.09 5.39 1.74
N TRP A 89 -12.53 6.39 2.52
CA TRP A 89 -11.80 7.66 2.63
C TRP A 89 -10.44 7.50 3.31
N VAL A 90 -10.36 6.70 4.38
CA VAL A 90 -9.07 6.37 5.02
C VAL A 90 -8.14 5.69 4.03
N ALA A 91 -8.65 4.72 3.26
CA ALA A 91 -7.88 4.05 2.21
C ALA A 91 -7.36 5.06 1.17
N LEU A 92 -8.20 5.99 0.69
CA LEU A 92 -7.79 7.00 -0.28
C LEU A 92 -6.68 7.92 0.24
N VAL A 93 -6.85 8.47 1.45
CA VAL A 93 -5.85 9.36 2.05
C VAL A 93 -4.54 8.61 2.28
N GLY A 94 -4.61 7.37 2.79
CA GLY A 94 -3.45 6.51 2.97
C GLY A 94 -2.74 6.19 1.64
N THR A 95 -3.49 5.91 0.57
CA THR A 95 -2.92 5.68 -0.77
C THR A 95 -2.22 6.91 -1.31
N ILE A 96 -2.82 8.10 -1.18
CA ILE A 96 -2.18 9.36 -1.60
C ILE A 96 -0.89 9.59 -0.81
N GLY A 97 -0.93 9.40 0.50
CA GLY A 97 0.26 9.48 1.35
C GLY A 97 1.35 8.50 0.91
N HIS A 98 0.99 7.23 0.65
CA HIS A 98 1.92 6.21 0.21
C HIS A 98 2.60 6.59 -1.12
N LEU A 99 1.83 7.07 -2.09
CA LEU A 99 2.35 7.53 -3.38
C LEU A 99 3.29 8.73 -3.21
N ALA A 100 2.93 9.70 -2.37
CA ALA A 100 3.77 10.86 -2.09
C ALA A 100 5.12 10.46 -1.46
N VAL A 101 5.10 9.60 -0.43
CA VAL A 101 6.34 9.12 0.19
C VAL A 101 7.15 8.29 -0.81
N THR A 102 6.52 7.47 -1.64
CA THR A 102 7.20 6.68 -2.68
C THR A 102 7.86 7.56 -3.75
N ALA A 103 7.22 8.66 -4.13
CA ALA A 103 7.78 9.63 -5.08
C ALA A 103 9.06 10.30 -4.57
N ILE A 104 9.28 10.32 -3.25
CA ILE A 104 10.50 10.81 -2.60
C ILE A 104 11.49 9.65 -2.37
N ALA A 105 10.99 8.51 -1.87
CA ALA A 105 11.83 7.36 -1.53
C ALA A 105 12.52 6.73 -2.74
N ALA A 106 11.84 6.66 -3.89
CA ALA A 106 12.41 6.10 -5.11
C ALA A 106 13.66 6.86 -5.60
N PRO A 107 13.62 8.19 -5.81
CA PRO A 107 14.83 8.92 -6.23
C PRO A 107 15.93 8.89 -5.17
N VAL A 108 15.60 8.94 -3.87
CA VAL A 108 16.60 8.75 -2.81
C VAL A 108 17.31 7.40 -2.97
N ASN A 109 16.57 6.29 -3.12
CA ASN A 109 17.19 4.98 -3.30
C ASN A 109 17.99 4.87 -4.61
N PHE A 110 17.55 5.53 -5.70
CA PHE A 110 18.30 5.55 -6.95
C PHE A 110 19.62 6.32 -6.86
N SER A 111 19.68 7.36 -6.02
CA SER A 111 20.89 8.19 -5.86
C SER A 111 22.10 7.43 -5.31
N GLN A 112 21.90 6.24 -4.72
CA GLN A 112 22.99 5.38 -4.26
C GLN A 112 23.96 4.96 -5.37
N ARG A 113 23.55 5.05 -6.65
CA ARG A 113 24.39 4.78 -7.82
C ARG A 113 25.48 5.82 -8.04
N ASP A 114 25.21 7.04 -7.59
CA ASP A 114 26.06 8.21 -7.82
C ASP A 114 26.87 8.59 -6.59
N ALA A 115 26.71 7.86 -5.48
CA ALA A 115 27.40 8.14 -4.22
C ALA A 115 28.93 8.01 -4.37
N ALA A 116 29.65 9.05 -3.99
CA ALA A 116 31.12 9.11 -4.11
C ALA A 116 31.83 8.50 -2.91
N THR A 117 31.14 8.34 -1.78
CA THR A 117 31.73 7.88 -0.51
C THR A 117 30.80 6.92 0.23
N VAL A 118 31.40 6.11 1.12
CA VAL A 118 30.65 5.21 2.01
C VAL A 118 29.71 5.98 2.94
N THR A 119 30.14 7.14 3.44
CA THR A 119 29.31 7.98 4.32
C THR A 119 28.05 8.44 3.60
N GLU A 120 28.18 8.88 2.34
CA GLU A 120 27.03 9.28 1.51
C GLU A 120 26.07 8.09 1.26
N LEU A 121 26.60 6.88 1.05
CA LEU A 121 25.77 5.67 0.96
C LEU A 121 24.98 5.41 2.24
N VAL A 122 25.60 5.56 3.41
CA VAL A 122 24.91 5.39 4.70
C VAL A 122 23.79 6.40 4.85
N ASP A 123 24.04 7.68 4.55
CA ASP A 123 23.03 8.74 4.65
C ASP A 123 21.82 8.48 3.72
N ILE A 124 22.08 8.01 2.49
CA ILE A 124 21.04 7.62 1.54
C ILE A 124 20.24 6.43 2.07
N GLN A 125 20.91 5.41 2.58
CA GLN A 125 20.28 4.19 3.09
C GLN A 125 19.43 4.46 4.34
N ASP A 126 19.89 5.34 5.23
CA ASP A 126 19.14 5.74 6.42
C ASP A 126 17.92 6.58 6.08
N THR A 127 18.08 7.55 5.17
CA THR A 127 16.96 8.34 4.66
C THR A 127 15.91 7.44 4.01
N PHE A 128 16.34 6.51 3.16
CA PHE A 128 15.45 5.56 2.51
C PHE A 128 14.76 4.64 3.51
N ALA A 129 15.45 4.16 4.54
CA ALA A 129 14.86 3.31 5.57
C ALA A 129 13.75 4.04 6.35
N GLN A 130 13.97 5.31 6.71
CA GLN A 130 12.94 6.13 7.36
C GLN A 130 11.70 6.31 6.47
N LEU A 131 11.92 6.60 5.18
CA LEU A 131 10.82 6.69 4.21
C LEU A 131 10.12 5.34 4.04
N ASN A 132 10.84 4.22 4.08
CA ASN A 132 10.25 2.88 3.97
C ASN A 132 9.39 2.51 5.18
N VAL A 133 9.75 2.94 6.39
CA VAL A 133 8.90 2.80 7.58
C VAL A 133 7.57 3.53 7.38
N ALA A 134 7.62 4.77 6.89
CA ALA A 134 6.41 5.54 6.58
C ALA A 134 5.56 4.84 5.49
N ARG A 135 6.18 4.36 4.41
CA ARG A 135 5.50 3.60 3.34
C ARG A 135 4.81 2.36 3.86
N THR A 136 5.51 1.59 4.70
CA THR A 136 4.99 0.37 5.33
C THR A 136 3.75 0.68 6.16
N GLY A 137 3.84 1.68 7.05
CA GLY A 137 2.71 2.08 7.89
C GLY A 137 1.49 2.49 7.06
N LEU A 138 1.69 3.31 6.03
CA LEU A 138 0.62 3.77 5.15
C LEU A 138 -0.05 2.62 4.40
N VAL A 139 0.72 1.71 3.80
CA VAL A 139 0.16 0.56 3.06
C VAL A 139 -0.58 -0.41 3.98
N VAL A 140 -0.08 -0.65 5.19
CA VAL A 140 -0.77 -1.49 6.18
C VAL A 140 -2.10 -0.83 6.58
N ILE A 141 -2.11 0.48 6.83
CA ILE A 141 -3.34 1.24 7.12
C ILE A 141 -4.34 1.13 5.97
N VAL A 142 -3.90 1.29 4.72
CA VAL A 142 -4.76 1.16 3.53
C VAL A 142 -5.36 -0.24 3.46
N LEU A 143 -4.54 -1.28 3.62
CA LEU A 143 -5.01 -2.67 3.59
C LEU A 143 -6.05 -2.94 4.69
N LEU A 144 -5.78 -2.51 5.92
CA LEU A 144 -6.73 -2.64 7.04
C LEU A 144 -8.04 -1.90 6.77
N ALA A 145 -7.98 -0.67 6.24
CA ALA A 145 -9.17 0.10 5.90
C ALA A 145 -10.01 -0.61 4.82
N LEU A 146 -9.39 -1.19 3.79
CA LEU A 146 -10.10 -1.96 2.77
C LEU A 146 -10.69 -3.26 3.33
N LEU A 147 -9.99 -3.97 4.21
CA LEU A 147 -10.50 -5.15 4.91
C LEU A 147 -11.71 -4.81 5.79
N VAL A 148 -11.65 -3.71 6.54
CA VAL A 148 -12.80 -3.21 7.32
C VAL A 148 -13.96 -2.87 6.38
N ALA A 149 -13.71 -2.22 5.24
CA ALA A 149 -14.77 -1.95 4.26
C ALA A 149 -15.44 -3.23 3.73
N VAL A 150 -14.67 -4.31 3.53
CA VAL A 150 -15.21 -5.63 3.16
C VAL A 150 -16.07 -6.19 4.29
N LEU A 151 -15.55 -6.21 5.52
CA LEU A 151 -16.28 -6.73 6.68
C LEU A 151 -17.59 -5.97 6.93
N GLU A 152 -17.55 -4.64 6.84
CA GLU A 152 -18.75 -3.80 6.98
C GLU A 152 -19.78 -4.11 5.88
N GLN A 153 -19.36 -4.44 4.66
CA GLN A 153 -20.28 -4.89 3.61
C GLN A 153 -20.85 -6.30 3.83
N LEU A 154 -20.11 -7.17 4.52
CA LEU A 154 -20.53 -8.54 4.82
C LEU A 154 -21.41 -8.62 6.07
N CYS A 155 -21.30 -7.68 7.00
CA CYS A 155 -22.15 -7.55 8.18
C CYS A 155 -23.48 -6.82 7.91
N GLU A 156 -23.71 -6.34 6.69
CA GLU A 156 -24.99 -5.80 6.21
C GLU A 156 -26.00 -6.83 5.64
N PRO A 157 -26.29 -7.96 6.33
CA PRO A 157 -27.54 -8.67 6.06
C PRO A 157 -28.27 -9.03 7.36
N ALA A 158 -29.24 -8.19 7.79
CA ALA A 158 -30.24 -8.59 8.79
C ALA A 158 -31.36 -7.58 9.13
N SER A 159 -31.17 -6.27 8.91
CA SER A 159 -32.12 -5.25 9.41
C SER A 159 -33.16 -4.80 8.38
N GLU A 160 -32.83 -4.81 7.08
CA GLU A 160 -33.79 -4.42 6.03
C GLU A 160 -34.80 -5.52 5.71
N VAL A 161 -34.40 -6.80 5.76
CA VAL A 161 -35.34 -7.92 5.54
C VAL A 161 -36.35 -8.05 6.68
N ARG A 162 -35.92 -7.80 7.93
CA ARG A 162 -36.81 -7.90 9.12
C ARG A 162 -37.79 -6.74 9.27
N SER A 163 -37.45 -5.55 8.78
CA SER A 163 -38.38 -4.41 8.79
C SER A 163 -39.44 -4.53 7.70
N ALA A 164 -39.10 -5.12 6.55
CA ALA A 164 -40.08 -5.47 5.52
C ALA A 164 -41.07 -6.56 6.00
N ASP A 165 -40.59 -7.60 6.70
CA ASP A 165 -41.46 -8.64 7.26
C ASP A 165 -42.31 -8.16 8.46
N ALA A 166 -41.84 -7.17 9.22
CA ALA A 166 -42.59 -6.57 10.32
C ALA A 166 -43.64 -5.55 9.85
N ALA A 167 -43.46 -4.92 8.69
CA ALA A 167 -44.44 -4.02 8.08
C ALA A 167 -45.51 -4.78 7.27
N ALA A 168 -45.28 -6.06 6.98
CA ALA A 168 -46.21 -6.94 6.27
C ALA A 168 -47.09 -7.80 7.21
N ARG A 169 -47.02 -7.58 8.53
CA ARG A 169 -47.87 -8.19 9.56
C ARG A 169 -48.68 -7.13 10.28
#